data_AF-A0A962HU31-F1
#
_entry.id   AF-A0A962HU31-F1
#
_cell.length_a   1.000
_cell.length_b   1.000
_cell.length_c   1.000
_cell.angle_alpha   90.00
_cell.angle_beta   90.00
_cell.angle_gamma   90.00
#
_symmetry.space_group_name_H-M   'P 1'
#
loop_
_entity.id
_entity.type
_entity.pdbx_description
1 polymer ?
#
loop_
_entity_poly.entity_id
_entity_poly.type
_entity_poly.pdbx_seq_one_letter_code
_entity_poly.pdbx_strand_id
1 'polypeptide(L)'
;MTMLSVSAGCAGLPAFHDEVRHVLDERTGVTIARLEQPLELTVSASTGPANDPFAYLGPFQTNRMGERADYLWLAVPAAGTLAGSPIVRADGEVVRMGEMSAAPDAAHLERSPYKAPTPWSQQFVAVVESAAIEQLATARRIEIATRDAAGDWTFALQGDALSALRRYADGR
;
A
#
# COMPACT_ATOMS: atom_id res chain seq x y z
N MET A 1 -57.51 4.80 9.31
CA MET A 1 -56.56 3.74 8.91
C MET A 1 -55.31 4.44 8.40
N THR A 2 -54.40 4.76 9.30
CA THR A 2 -53.24 5.62 9.05
C THR A 2 -52.05 4.71 8.75
N MET A 3 -51.55 4.73 7.52
CA MET A 3 -50.34 4.01 7.10
C MET A 3 -49.12 4.62 7.80
N LEU A 4 -48.43 3.84 8.63
CA LEU A 4 -47.03 4.08 8.97
C LEU A 4 -46.16 3.29 8.00
N SER A 5 -45.56 3.98 7.03
CA SER A 5 -44.41 3.46 6.28
C SER A 5 -43.16 3.61 7.13
N VAL A 6 -42.60 2.49 7.57
CA VAL A 6 -41.27 2.44 8.18
C VAL A 6 -40.26 2.30 7.05
N SER A 7 -39.58 3.41 6.74
CA SER A 7 -38.42 3.41 5.84
C SER A 7 -37.27 2.74 6.56
N ALA A 8 -37.07 1.44 6.32
CA ALA A 8 -35.85 0.75 6.73
C ALA A 8 -34.67 1.36 5.96
N GLY A 9 -33.83 2.11 6.68
CA GLY A 9 -32.59 2.65 6.15
C GLY A 9 -31.65 1.51 5.77
N CYS A 10 -31.16 1.52 4.53
CA CYS A 10 -30.00 0.74 4.14
C CYS A 10 -28.79 1.23 4.95
N ALA A 11 -28.43 0.52 6.01
CA ALA A 11 -27.09 0.61 6.56
C ALA A 11 -26.14 0.05 5.49
N GLY A 12 -25.43 0.94 4.79
CA GLY A 12 -24.34 0.54 3.91
C GLY A 12 -23.31 -0.23 4.72
N LEU A 13 -23.03 -1.47 4.32
CA LEU A 13 -21.92 -2.24 4.88
C LEU A 13 -20.63 -1.40 4.70
N PRO A 14 -19.76 -1.31 5.72
CA PRO A 14 -18.46 -0.68 5.54
C PRO A 14 -17.74 -1.39 4.38
N ALA A 15 -17.12 -0.61 3.51
CA ALA A 15 -16.36 -1.15 2.40
C ALA A 15 -15.28 -2.10 2.94
N PHE A 16 -15.31 -3.37 2.54
CA PHE A 16 -14.38 -4.43 2.96
C PHE A 16 -12.90 -4.15 2.63
N HIS A 17 -12.59 -3.02 2.00
CA HIS A 17 -11.23 -2.60 1.66
C HIS A 17 -10.45 -2.02 2.85
N ASP A 18 -11.14 -1.68 3.94
CA ASP A 18 -10.59 -0.87 5.03
C ASP A 18 -10.19 -1.66 6.29
N GLU A 19 -10.27 -3.00 6.25
CA GLU A 19 -10.01 -3.87 7.40
C GLU A 19 -8.52 -4.26 7.51
N VAL A 20 -7.98 -4.24 8.73
CA VAL A 20 -6.65 -4.78 9.02
C VAL A 20 -6.78 -6.28 9.27
N ARG A 21 -6.09 -7.08 8.46
CA ARG A 21 -6.00 -8.53 8.63
C ARG A 21 -4.75 -8.94 9.37
N HIS A 22 -4.93 -9.95 10.22
CA HIS A 22 -3.83 -10.71 10.80
C HIS A 22 -3.72 -12.07 10.11
N VAL A 23 -2.55 -12.36 9.53
CA VAL A 23 -2.28 -13.61 8.82
C VAL A 23 -1.01 -14.24 9.37
N LEU A 24 -1.05 -15.53 9.70
CA LEU A 24 0.14 -16.28 10.08
C LEU A 24 0.85 -16.81 8.83
N ASP A 25 2.12 -16.49 8.67
CA ASP A 25 3.02 -17.21 7.78
C ASP A 25 3.48 -18.48 8.51
N GLU A 26 2.80 -19.61 8.25
CA GLU A 26 2.98 -20.87 8.98
C GLU A 26 4.41 -21.42 8.93
N ARG A 27 5.14 -21.15 7.84
CA ARG A 27 6.50 -21.68 7.66
C ARG A 27 7.54 -20.87 8.43
N THR A 28 7.35 -19.56 8.52
CA THR A 28 8.29 -18.67 9.21
C THR A 28 7.90 -18.41 10.67
N GLY A 29 6.65 -18.71 11.05
CA GLY A 29 6.09 -18.40 12.36
C GLY A 29 5.85 -16.91 12.59
N VAL A 30 5.85 -16.11 11.51
CA VAL A 30 5.66 -14.65 11.55
C VAL A 30 4.17 -14.33 11.42
N THR A 31 3.63 -13.53 12.33
CA THR A 31 2.28 -12.96 12.16
C THR A 31 2.40 -11.64 11.42
N ILE A 32 1.55 -11.44 10.40
CA ILE A 32 1.53 -10.25 9.55
C ILE A 32 0.22 -9.50 9.83
N ALA A 33 0.31 -8.22 10.20
CA ALA A 33 -0.81 -7.29 10.24
C ALA A 33 -0.76 -6.37 9.01
N ARG A 34 -1.78 -6.40 8.14
CA ARG A 34 -1.79 -5.66 6.87
C ARG A 34 -3.19 -5.18 6.49
N LEU A 35 -3.30 -4.23 5.57
CA LEU A 35 -4.60 -3.94 4.94
C LEU A 35 -5.12 -5.18 4.20
N GLU A 36 -6.45 -5.35 4.12
CA GLU A 36 -7.07 -6.38 3.28
C GLU A 36 -6.55 -6.31 1.84
N GLN A 37 -6.54 -5.09 1.29
CA GLN A 37 -6.03 -4.79 -0.04
C GLN A 37 -5.02 -3.64 0.02
N PRO A 38 -3.98 -3.64 -0.83
CA PRO A 38 -3.12 -2.48 -0.94
C PRO A 38 -3.91 -1.33 -1.57
N LEU A 39 -3.49 -0.11 -1.28
CA LEU A 39 -4.02 1.08 -1.91
C LEU A 39 -3.62 1.11 -3.38
N GLU A 40 -4.55 1.50 -4.24
CA GLU A 40 -4.32 1.72 -5.66
C GLU A 40 -4.11 3.22 -5.91
N LEU A 41 -3.04 3.55 -6.64
CA LEU A 41 -2.67 4.89 -7.07
C LEU A 41 -2.78 4.97 -8.58
N THR A 42 -3.34 6.05 -9.11
CA THR A 42 -3.50 6.25 -10.56
C THR A 42 -2.42 7.14 -11.14
N VAL A 43 -2.08 6.97 -12.42
CA VAL A 43 -1.15 7.85 -13.13
C VAL A 43 -1.65 9.30 -13.04
N SER A 44 -0.79 10.17 -12.52
CA SER A 44 -1.00 11.61 -12.41
C SER A 44 -0.08 12.42 -13.33
N ALA A 45 1.08 11.87 -13.67
CA ALA A 45 1.99 12.40 -14.69
C ALA A 45 2.80 11.27 -15.35
N SER A 46 3.09 11.41 -16.64
CA SER A 46 3.97 10.50 -17.38
C SER A 46 4.63 11.20 -18.56
N THR A 47 5.86 10.80 -18.88
CA THR A 47 6.55 11.18 -20.13
C THR A 47 6.59 10.06 -21.18
N GLY A 48 6.02 8.89 -20.89
CA GLY A 48 6.03 7.69 -21.75
C GLY A 48 4.62 7.20 -22.17
N PRO A 49 4.53 6.18 -23.03
CA PRO A 49 3.24 5.61 -23.47
C PRO A 49 2.54 4.87 -22.33
N ALA A 50 1.44 5.43 -21.82
CA ALA A 50 0.71 4.93 -20.65
C ALA A 50 -0.07 3.64 -20.95
N ASN A 51 0.57 2.49 -20.68
CA ASN A 51 -0.04 1.17 -20.90
C ASN A 51 -0.61 0.53 -19.62
N ASP A 52 -0.16 0.97 -18.44
CA ASP A 52 -0.72 0.55 -17.15
C ASP A 52 -0.95 1.78 -16.26
N PRO A 53 -2.20 2.05 -15.85
CA PRO A 53 -2.51 3.27 -15.13
C PRO A 53 -2.31 3.15 -13.61
N PHE A 54 -1.87 2.02 -13.06
CA PHE A 54 -1.89 1.81 -11.61
C PHE A 54 -0.55 1.44 -10.98
N ALA A 55 -0.28 2.01 -9.80
CA ALA A 55 0.70 1.54 -8.85
C ALA A 55 0.02 1.21 -7.52
N TYR A 56 0.65 0.42 -6.67
CA TYR A 56 0.07 -0.04 -5.42
C TYR A 56 1.01 0.16 -4.24
N LEU A 57 0.41 0.47 -3.08
CA LEU A 57 1.11 0.69 -1.83
C LEU A 57 0.33 0.06 -0.69
N GLY A 58 1.00 -0.74 0.13
CA GLY A 58 0.38 -1.36 1.29
C GLY A 58 1.33 -1.41 2.47
N PRO A 59 1.00 -0.79 3.62
CA PRO A 59 1.79 -0.99 4.83
C PRO A 59 1.50 -2.37 5.41
N PHE A 60 2.49 -2.97 6.06
CA PHE A 60 2.27 -4.18 6.86
C PHE A 60 3.26 -4.21 8.02
N GLN A 61 2.88 -4.89 9.09
CA GLN A 61 3.71 -5.08 10.26
C GLN A 61 3.93 -6.57 10.43
N THR A 62 5.16 -6.96 10.73
CA THR A 62 5.46 -8.33 11.15
C THR A 62 5.54 -8.38 12.67
N ASN A 63 5.18 -9.53 13.24
CA ASN A 63 5.42 -9.86 14.64
C ASN A 63 6.04 -11.25 14.70
N ARG A 64 7.27 -11.31 15.18
CA ARG A 64 8.01 -12.55 15.41
C ARG A 64 8.34 -12.64 16.89
N MET A 65 7.60 -13.47 17.63
CA MET A 65 7.81 -13.69 19.07
C MET A 65 7.84 -12.39 19.91
N GLY A 66 7.02 -11.40 19.54
CA GLY A 66 6.94 -10.11 20.22
C GLY A 66 7.81 -9.01 19.61
N GLU A 67 8.74 -9.35 18.72
CA GLU A 67 9.51 -8.39 17.95
C GLU A 67 8.67 -7.90 16.76
N ARG A 68 8.34 -6.61 16.76
CA ARG A 68 7.51 -5.97 15.73
C ARG A 68 8.35 -5.08 14.82
N ALA A 69 8.08 -5.13 13.53
CA ALA A 69 8.69 -4.23 12.55
C ALA A 69 7.67 -3.80 11.50
N ASP A 70 7.66 -2.51 11.18
CA ASP A 70 6.79 -1.92 10.16
C ASP A 70 7.51 -1.93 8.79
N TYR A 71 6.75 -2.21 7.75
CA TYR A 71 7.23 -2.28 6.38
C TYR A 71 6.26 -1.60 5.44
N LEU A 72 6.80 -1.14 4.30
CA LEU A 72 6.03 -0.68 3.17
C LEU A 72 6.24 -1.63 1.99
N TRP A 73 5.15 -2.19 1.49
CA TRP A 73 5.14 -2.93 0.22
C TRP A 73 4.67 -2.02 -0.91
N LEU A 74 5.33 -2.14 -2.06
CA LEU A 74 5.03 -1.39 -3.27
C LEU A 74 4.94 -2.35 -4.45
N ALA A 75 4.00 -2.10 -5.36
CA ALA A 75 4.03 -2.69 -6.70
C ALA A 75 3.88 -1.59 -7.74
N VAL A 76 4.83 -1.52 -8.67
CA VAL A 76 4.84 -0.50 -9.72
C VAL A 76 4.93 -1.16 -11.09
N PRO A 77 4.25 -0.59 -12.10
CA PRO A 77 4.32 -1.12 -13.45
C PRO A 77 5.74 -0.86 -14.00
N ALA A 78 6.30 -1.86 -14.66
CA ALA A 78 7.59 -1.73 -15.29
C ALA A 78 7.61 -2.54 -16.60
N ALA A 79 7.80 -1.87 -17.73
CA ALA A 79 7.92 -2.54 -19.04
C ALA A 79 9.30 -3.21 -19.21
N GLY A 80 10.24 -2.94 -18.30
CA GLY A 80 11.59 -3.49 -18.23
C GLY A 80 12.20 -3.22 -16.85
N THR A 81 13.51 -3.16 -16.73
CA THR A 81 14.17 -2.84 -15.45
C THR A 81 13.93 -1.37 -15.08
N LEU A 82 13.55 -1.11 -13.83
CA LEU A 82 13.47 0.27 -13.33
C LEU A 82 14.86 0.89 -13.27
N ALA A 83 14.95 2.18 -13.59
CA ALA A 83 16.13 2.99 -13.36
C ALA A 83 16.13 3.50 -11.90
N GLY A 84 16.51 2.61 -10.98
CA GLY A 84 16.56 2.87 -9.54
C GLY A 84 15.28 2.47 -8.79
N SER A 85 15.27 2.75 -7.49
CA SER A 85 14.14 2.43 -6.61
C SER A 85 13.01 3.46 -6.73
N PRO A 86 11.73 3.04 -6.60
CA PRO A 86 10.61 3.95 -6.47
C PRO A 86 10.81 4.97 -5.34
N ILE A 87 10.29 6.19 -5.52
CA ILE A 87 10.30 7.24 -4.49
C ILE A 87 8.86 7.47 -4.05
N VAL A 88 8.59 7.31 -2.75
CA VAL A 88 7.28 7.59 -2.14
C VAL A 88 7.29 8.97 -1.53
N ARG A 89 6.24 9.76 -1.79
CA ARG A 89 6.01 11.06 -1.17
C ARG A 89 4.66 11.14 -0.48
N ALA A 90 4.61 11.88 0.62
CA ALA A 90 3.41 12.23 1.34
C ALA A 90 3.36 13.76 1.42
N ASP A 91 2.33 14.36 0.82
CA ASP A 91 2.16 15.82 0.68
C ASP A 91 3.40 16.53 0.09
N GLY A 92 4.10 15.87 -0.84
CA GLY A 92 5.30 16.38 -1.52
C GLY A 92 6.61 16.08 -0.81
N GLU A 93 6.57 15.65 0.45
CA GLU A 93 7.75 15.28 1.23
C GLU A 93 8.13 13.82 1.03
N VAL A 94 9.41 13.52 0.89
CA VAL A 94 9.88 12.13 0.73
C VAL A 94 9.67 11.36 2.02
N VAL A 95 9.02 10.20 1.91
CA VAL A 95 8.81 9.29 3.04
C VAL A 95 10.13 8.57 3.33
N ARG A 96 10.61 8.69 4.57
CA ARG A 96 11.85 8.05 4.99
C ARG A 96 11.63 6.54 5.11
N MET A 97 12.46 5.76 4.43
CA MET A 97 12.40 4.31 4.43
C MET A 97 13.81 3.73 4.33
N GLY A 98 13.96 2.48 4.76
CA GLY A 98 15.18 1.72 4.56
C GLY A 98 15.45 1.42 3.09
N GLU A 99 16.50 0.64 2.83
CA GLU A 99 16.76 0.16 1.49
C GLU A 99 15.59 -0.68 0.97
N MET A 100 15.15 -0.41 -0.26
CA MET A 100 14.15 -1.23 -0.92
C MET A 100 14.79 -2.51 -1.44
N SER A 101 14.25 -3.66 -1.05
CA SER A 101 14.57 -4.94 -1.68
C SER A 101 13.43 -5.40 -2.58
N ALA A 102 13.72 -6.37 -3.46
CA ALA A 102 12.65 -7.15 -4.06
C ALA A 102 11.84 -7.87 -2.97
N ALA A 103 10.52 -7.92 -3.13
CA ALA A 103 9.65 -8.70 -2.25
C ALA A 103 9.82 -10.21 -2.49
N PRO A 104 9.69 -11.10 -1.48
CA PRO A 104 9.33 -10.81 -0.08
C PRO A 104 10.53 -10.68 0.88
N ASP A 105 11.75 -10.78 0.37
CA ASP A 105 12.93 -11.19 1.16
C ASP A 105 13.28 -10.24 2.32
N ALA A 106 13.06 -8.93 2.19
CA ALA A 106 13.37 -7.94 3.24
C ALA A 106 12.60 -8.17 4.55
N ALA A 107 11.43 -8.81 4.52
CA ALA A 107 10.59 -8.99 5.70
C ALA A 107 10.67 -10.40 6.31
N HIS A 108 11.62 -11.23 5.84
CA HIS A 108 11.77 -12.62 6.25
C HIS A 108 10.48 -13.46 6.07
N LEU A 109 9.67 -13.12 5.09
CA LEU A 109 8.41 -13.81 4.78
C LEU A 109 8.65 -14.90 3.72
N GLU A 110 7.83 -15.94 3.71
CA GLU A 110 7.80 -16.89 2.59
C GLU A 110 7.16 -16.26 1.36
N ARG A 111 6.10 -15.49 1.57
CA ARG A 111 5.25 -14.96 0.50
C ARG A 111 5.14 -13.47 0.63
N SER A 112 4.92 -12.82 -0.51
CA SER A 112 4.62 -11.40 -0.54
C SER A 112 3.39 -11.11 0.35
N PRO A 113 3.42 -10.05 1.19
CA PRO A 113 2.30 -9.71 2.07
C PRO A 113 1.04 -9.36 1.27
N TYR A 114 1.21 -8.92 0.02
CA TYR A 114 0.10 -8.65 -0.89
C TYR A 114 0.27 -9.48 -2.16
N LYS A 115 -0.85 -9.91 -2.72
CA LYS A 115 -0.85 -10.54 -4.05
C LYS A 115 -0.53 -9.47 -5.08
N ALA A 116 0.42 -9.75 -5.98
CA ALA A 116 0.67 -8.91 -7.14
C ALA A 116 -0.64 -8.66 -7.91
N PRO A 117 -1.08 -7.40 -8.07
CA PRO A 117 -2.32 -7.09 -8.77
C PRO A 117 -2.22 -7.41 -10.26
N THR A 118 -1.02 -7.24 -10.84
CA THR A 118 -0.71 -7.57 -12.22
C THR A 118 0.61 -8.36 -12.34
N PRO A 119 0.77 -9.27 -13.32
CA PRO A 119 1.99 -10.07 -13.50
C PRO A 119 3.24 -9.28 -13.92
N TRP A 120 3.06 -8.08 -14.47
CA TRP A 120 4.13 -7.23 -14.99
C TRP A 120 4.55 -6.12 -14.01
N SER A 121 4.04 -6.17 -12.77
CA SER A 121 4.49 -5.26 -11.71
C SER A 121 5.79 -5.75 -11.08
N GLN A 122 6.73 -4.84 -10.85
CA GLN A 122 7.86 -5.07 -9.94
C GLN A 122 7.45 -4.76 -8.51
N GLN A 123 7.77 -5.66 -7.58
CA GLN A 123 7.40 -5.55 -6.17
C GLN A 123 8.60 -5.24 -5.30
N PHE A 124 8.42 -4.28 -4.39
CA PHE A 124 9.44 -3.83 -3.45
C PHE A 124 8.92 -3.92 -2.02
N VAL A 125 9.84 -4.15 -1.09
CA VAL A 125 9.60 -4.04 0.34
C VAL A 125 10.72 -3.19 0.95
N ALA A 126 10.36 -2.26 1.83
CA ALA A 126 11.31 -1.54 2.66
C ALA A 126 10.83 -1.52 4.12
N VAL A 127 11.78 -1.64 5.05
CA VAL A 127 11.52 -1.33 6.46
C VAL A 127 11.20 0.15 6.59
N VAL A 128 10.22 0.49 7.41
CA VAL A 128 9.86 1.88 7.71
C VAL A 128 9.78 2.10 9.20
N GLU A 129 10.09 3.32 9.64
CA GLU A 129 9.83 3.73 11.01
C GLU A 129 8.34 4.04 11.18
N SER A 130 7.81 3.92 12.40
CA SER A 130 6.40 4.23 12.65
C SER A 130 6.05 5.68 12.27
N ALA A 131 7.00 6.63 12.35
CA ALA A 131 6.81 8.00 11.89
C ALA A 131 6.50 8.12 10.38
N ALA A 132 7.03 7.22 9.55
CA ALA A 132 6.71 7.17 8.12
C ALA A 132 5.28 6.66 7.87
N ILE A 133 4.81 5.70 8.67
CA ILE A 133 3.40 5.26 8.63
C ILE A 133 2.46 6.40 9.04
N GLU A 134 2.80 7.13 10.11
CA GLU A 134 2.03 8.30 10.54
C GLU A 134 2.02 9.41 9.48
N GLN A 135 3.16 9.66 8.83
CA GLN A 135 3.26 10.60 7.73
C GLN A 135 2.33 10.23 6.58
N LEU A 136 2.30 8.94 6.19
CA LEU A 136 1.40 8.43 5.14
C LEU A 136 -0.08 8.52 5.56
N ALA A 137 -0.40 8.19 6.81
CA ALA A 137 -1.77 8.22 7.33
C ALA A 137 -2.37 9.63 7.42
N THR A 138 -1.54 10.62 7.75
CA THR A 138 -1.96 12.02 7.89
C THR A 138 -1.90 12.80 6.57
N ALA A 139 -1.27 12.23 5.54
CA ALA A 139 -1.18 12.85 4.22
C ALA A 139 -2.56 13.15 3.63
N ARG A 140 -2.63 14.23 2.84
CA ARG A 140 -3.76 14.53 1.95
C ARG A 140 -3.57 13.92 0.57
N ARG A 141 -2.31 13.69 0.21
CA ARG A 141 -1.90 13.11 -1.06
C ARG A 141 -0.67 12.23 -0.87
N ILE A 142 -0.70 11.05 -1.48
CA ILE A 142 0.44 10.15 -1.58
C ILE A 142 0.83 10.03 -3.04
N GLU A 143 2.12 10.03 -3.31
CA GLU A 143 2.67 9.85 -4.65
C GLU A 143 3.75 8.77 -4.69
N ILE A 144 3.81 8.04 -5.80
CA ILE A 144 4.90 7.14 -6.12
C ILE A 144 5.50 7.60 -7.44
N ALA A 145 6.79 7.94 -7.42
CA ALA A 145 7.54 8.28 -8.62
C ALA A 145 8.46 7.11 -9.01
N THR A 146 8.44 6.72 -10.28
CA THR A 146 9.32 5.70 -10.84
C THR A 146 9.91 6.16 -12.17
N ARG A 147 10.99 5.50 -12.59
CA ARG A 147 11.62 5.71 -13.89
C ARG A 147 11.96 4.36 -14.49
N ASP A 148 11.71 4.18 -15.78
CA ASP A 148 12.17 3.04 -16.55
C ASP A 148 12.68 3.48 -17.93
N ALA A 149 12.93 2.53 -18.83
CA ALA A 149 13.37 2.84 -20.19
C ALA A 149 12.30 3.56 -21.02
N ALA A 150 11.03 3.49 -20.65
CA ALA A 150 9.92 4.15 -21.34
C ALA A 150 9.69 5.59 -20.88
N GLY A 151 10.09 5.94 -19.65
CA GLY A 151 10.08 7.31 -19.16
C GLY A 151 9.91 7.43 -17.64
N ASP A 152 9.52 8.63 -17.23
CA ASP A 152 9.20 8.97 -15.84
C ASP A 152 7.69 8.83 -15.61
N TRP A 153 7.34 8.25 -14.47
CA TRP A 153 5.96 8.00 -14.06
C TRP A 153 5.72 8.53 -12.66
N THR A 154 4.58 9.18 -12.46
CA THR A 154 4.11 9.57 -11.12
C THR A 154 2.67 9.11 -10.93
N PHE A 155 2.47 8.25 -9.95
CA PHE A 155 1.17 7.75 -9.52
C PHE A 155 0.74 8.49 -8.27
N ALA A 156 -0.55 8.75 -8.11
CA ALA A 156 -1.05 9.46 -6.95
C ALA A 156 -2.37 8.91 -6.43
N LEU A 157 -2.56 9.13 -5.13
CA LEU A 157 -3.81 8.86 -4.42
C LEU A 157 -4.12 10.03 -3.49
N GLN A 158 -5.39 10.38 -3.38
CA GLN A 158 -5.88 11.47 -2.54
C GLN A 158 -7.31 11.20 -2.10
N GLY A 159 -7.78 11.93 -1.08
CA GLY A 159 -9.15 11.87 -0.61
C GLY A 159 -9.45 10.63 0.24
N ASP A 160 -10.69 10.12 0.16
CA ASP A 160 -11.23 9.12 1.08
C ASP A 160 -10.50 7.78 1.06
N ALA A 161 -9.84 7.43 -0.05
CA ALA A 161 -9.03 6.22 -0.15
C ALA A 161 -7.85 6.19 0.84
N LEU A 162 -7.42 7.35 1.35
CA LEU A 162 -6.39 7.43 2.41
C LEU A 162 -6.93 7.09 3.81
N SER A 163 -8.26 6.96 3.98
CA SER A 163 -8.85 6.58 5.27
C SER A 163 -8.44 5.18 5.72
N ALA A 164 -8.15 4.26 4.80
CA ALA A 164 -7.60 2.94 5.10
C ALA A 164 -6.23 3.02 5.80
N LEU A 165 -5.36 3.94 5.39
CA LEU A 165 -4.06 4.15 6.06
C LEU A 165 -4.21 4.70 7.47
N ARG A 166 -5.18 5.59 7.71
CA ARG A 166 -5.47 6.10 9.05
C ARG A 166 -5.89 4.99 9.99
N ARG A 167 -6.85 4.17 9.55
CA ARG A 167 -7.30 3.01 10.34
C ARG A 167 -6.18 2.00 10.57
N TYR A 168 -5.33 1.77 9.57
CA TYR A 168 -4.16 0.94 9.74
C TYR A 168 -3.22 1.51 10.81
N ALA A 169 -2.89 2.80 10.75
CA ALA A 169 -2.02 3.45 11.73
C ALA A 169 -2.59 3.35 13.16
N ASP A 170 -3.90 3.59 13.32
CA ASP A 170 -4.61 3.52 14.61
C ASP A 170 -4.71 2.09 15.19
N GLY A 171 -4.63 1.06 14.34
CA GLY A 171 -4.85 -0.34 14.71
C GLY A 171 -3.59 -1.15 15.05
N ARG A 172 -2.40 -0.54 15.08
CA ARG A 172 -1.12 -1.21 15.35
C ARG A 172 -0.83 -1.42 16.84
#